data_AF-A0A971JNK1-F1
#
_entry.id   AF-A0A971JNK1-F1
#
_cell.length_a   1.000
_cell.length_b   1.000
_cell.length_c   1.000
_cell.angle_alpha   90.00
_cell.angle_beta   90.00
_cell.angle_gamma   90.00
#
_symmetry.space_group_name_H-M   'P 1'
#
loop_
_entity.id
_entity.type
_entity.pdbx_description
1 polymer ?
#
loop_
_entity_poly.entity_id
_entity_poly.type
_entity_poly.pdbx_seq_one_letter_code
_entity_poly.pdbx_strand_id
1 'polypeptide(L)'
;MKLISHAQAPVGAFIHEYRDVSWRGLLYAGLGFGSVAGFILIPRSGGIFWQGAVIPAALALLCFYWSLRRRMNRTRAWFMKSAQEGLYLNTDYSDGYPVPGAPGGVLFIPADWVSRVVPVREVLRLPHRFGLTRHHFSCLDIVCGRDLPEELLRHVEARQSCFAKAGKSGPYPIRIVAPGRIRLNWGWVQPDAVEAVRQLSVNYADDTTRSIVFPDWHRLDKTQKELYLDELWRMGLLSECLFLGREHYRRASAEVRRILEDRNHSGGQRIG
;
A
#
# COMPACT_ATOMS: atom_id res chain seq x y z
N MET A 1 -7.27 21.70 -4.61
CA MET A 1 -6.18 20.77 -4.22
C MET A 1 -4.87 21.25 -4.82
N LYS A 2 -3.73 20.92 -4.20
CA LYS A 2 -2.40 21.22 -4.75
C LYS A 2 -1.34 20.29 -4.21
N LEU A 3 -0.21 20.20 -4.91
CA LEU A 3 1.00 19.58 -4.41
C LEU A 3 1.79 20.60 -3.60
N ILE A 4 2.21 20.23 -2.39
CA ILE A 4 3.07 21.05 -1.53
C ILE A 4 4.31 20.25 -1.10
N SER A 5 5.33 20.94 -0.59
CA SER A 5 6.50 20.30 -0.01
C SER A 5 6.20 19.69 1.37
N HIS A 6 6.97 18.69 1.80
CA HIS A 6 6.84 18.13 3.15
C HIS A 6 7.06 19.14 4.27
N ALA A 7 7.88 20.16 4.04
CA ALA A 7 8.12 21.23 5.02
C ALA A 7 6.87 22.10 5.26
N GLN A 8 5.95 22.13 4.30
CA GLN A 8 4.69 22.86 4.41
C GLN A 8 3.57 22.00 5.03
N ALA A 9 3.80 20.70 5.27
CA ALA A 9 2.81 19.87 5.94
C ALA A 9 2.74 20.27 7.43
N PRO A 10 1.53 20.48 7.99
CA PRO A 10 1.40 21.05 9.32
C PRO A 10 1.94 20.12 10.41
N VAL A 11 2.42 20.72 11.49
CA VAL A 11 2.90 20.04 12.70
C VAL A 11 2.36 20.81 13.90
N GLY A 12 1.78 20.11 14.87
CA GLY A 12 1.25 20.76 16.07
C GLY A 12 0.31 19.84 16.84
N ALA A 13 -0.11 20.31 18.03
CA ALA A 13 -0.99 19.55 18.93
C ALA A 13 -2.40 19.31 18.35
N PHE A 14 -2.84 20.15 17.41
CA PHE A 14 -4.17 20.08 16.79
C PHE A 14 -4.18 19.31 15.46
N ILE A 15 -3.07 18.63 15.12
CA ILE A 15 -2.94 17.86 13.89
C ILE A 15 -3.05 16.38 14.22
N HIS A 16 -4.04 15.71 13.62
CA HIS A 16 -4.14 14.26 13.72
C HIS A 16 -3.23 13.62 12.68
N GLU A 17 -2.20 12.90 13.12
CA GLU A 17 -1.22 12.25 12.26
C GLU A 17 -1.42 10.73 12.25
N TYR A 18 -1.73 10.19 11.07
CA TYR A 18 -1.93 8.77 10.82
C TYR A 18 -0.60 8.15 10.39
N ARG A 19 -0.09 7.21 11.21
CA ARG A 19 1.31 6.75 11.12
C ARG A 19 1.45 5.28 10.79
N ASP A 20 2.57 5.00 10.14
CA ASP A 20 3.09 3.67 9.88
C ASP A 20 3.38 2.90 11.18
N VAL A 21 2.87 1.67 11.25
CA VAL A 21 3.13 0.72 12.34
C VAL A 21 3.64 -0.62 11.83
N SER A 22 4.03 -0.71 10.58
CA SER A 22 4.59 -1.93 9.98
C SER A 22 5.89 -2.40 10.66
N TRP A 23 6.59 -1.55 11.42
CA TRP A 23 7.68 -1.96 12.31
C TRP A 23 7.24 -2.98 13.38
N ARG A 24 5.96 -2.99 13.76
CA ARG A 24 5.39 -3.97 14.70
C ARG A 24 5.40 -5.37 14.11
N GLY A 25 5.10 -5.52 12.80
CA GLY A 25 5.18 -6.81 12.13
C GLY A 25 6.59 -7.41 12.19
N LEU A 26 7.60 -6.58 11.94
CA LEU A 26 9.01 -6.97 12.10
C LEU A 26 9.35 -7.32 13.56
N LEU A 27 8.82 -6.57 14.52
CA LEU A 27 9.03 -6.84 15.94
C LEU A 27 8.46 -8.22 16.31
N TYR A 28 7.21 -8.51 15.93
CA TYR A 28 6.55 -9.78 16.23
C TYR A 28 7.19 -10.96 15.51
N ALA A 29 7.64 -10.78 14.27
CA ALA A 29 8.44 -11.79 13.57
C ALA A 29 9.76 -12.08 14.33
N GLY A 30 10.44 -11.03 14.80
CA GLY A 30 11.65 -11.15 15.61
C GLY A 30 11.40 -11.91 16.92
N LEU A 31 10.29 -11.60 17.62
CA LEU A 31 9.87 -12.34 18.80
C LEU A 31 9.60 -13.81 18.48
N GLY A 32 8.87 -14.10 17.39
CA GLY A 32 8.57 -15.47 16.98
C GLY A 32 9.83 -16.30 16.69
N PHE A 33 10.76 -15.77 15.88
CA PHE A 33 12.04 -16.44 15.63
C PHE A 33 12.89 -16.57 16.90
N GLY A 34 12.85 -15.56 17.78
CA GLY A 34 13.53 -15.59 19.07
C GLY A 34 12.98 -16.70 19.98
N SER A 35 11.66 -16.90 20.02
CA SER A 35 11.03 -17.99 20.75
C SER A 35 11.43 -19.36 20.19
N VAL A 36 11.51 -19.50 18.87
CA VAL A 36 12.01 -20.74 18.23
C VAL A 36 13.47 -21.00 18.60
N ALA A 37 14.33 -19.98 18.53
CA ALA A 37 15.73 -20.10 18.95
C ALA A 37 15.84 -20.53 20.42
N GLY A 38 15.09 -19.86 21.30
CA GLY A 38 15.03 -20.18 22.72
C GLY A 38 14.57 -21.62 22.97
N PHE A 39 13.53 -22.08 22.27
CA PHE A 39 13.04 -23.45 22.37
C PHE A 39 14.08 -24.50 21.96
N ILE A 40 14.86 -24.23 20.92
CA ILE A 40 15.95 -25.12 20.46
C ILE A 40 17.10 -25.16 21.48
N LEU A 41 17.31 -24.06 22.21
CA LEU A 41 18.35 -23.95 23.25
C LEU A 41 17.93 -24.56 24.59
N ILE A 42 16.67 -25.00 24.77
CA ILE A 42 16.24 -25.71 25.98
C ILE A 42 17.02 -27.04 26.07
N PRO A 43 17.72 -27.31 27.19
CA PRO A 43 18.43 -28.56 27.36
C PRO A 43 17.48 -29.75 27.23
N ARG A 44 17.79 -30.65 26.29
CA ARG A 44 17.15 -31.97 26.20
C ARG A 44 18.14 -33.03 26.64
N SER A 45 17.67 -34.27 26.76
CA SER A 45 18.46 -35.44 27.16
C SER A 45 19.77 -35.68 26.37
N GLY A 46 20.01 -34.94 25.27
CA GLY A 46 21.26 -34.94 24.49
C GLY A 46 22.05 -33.63 24.47
N GLY A 47 21.75 -32.66 25.35
CA GLY A 47 22.44 -31.35 25.41
C GLY A 47 21.73 -30.22 24.66
N ILE A 48 22.46 -29.11 24.43
CA ILE A 48 21.97 -27.90 23.75
C ILE A 48 22.31 -27.97 22.26
N PHE A 49 21.31 -27.82 21.38
CA PHE A 49 21.52 -27.88 19.92
C PHE A 49 21.83 -26.51 19.33
N TRP A 50 23.05 -26.01 19.58
CA TRP A 50 23.49 -24.68 19.15
C TRP A 50 23.34 -24.45 17.64
N GLN A 51 23.70 -25.43 16.81
CA GLN A 51 23.67 -25.29 15.35
C GLN A 51 22.25 -25.02 14.81
N GLY A 52 21.22 -25.64 15.40
CA GLY A 52 19.83 -25.40 15.00
C GLY A 52 19.29 -24.04 15.46
N ALA A 53 19.86 -23.45 16.50
CA ALA A 53 19.42 -22.17 17.04
C ALA A 53 20.00 -20.95 16.30
N VAL A 54 21.13 -21.12 15.57
CA VAL A 54 21.82 -20.01 14.89
C VAL A 54 20.93 -19.32 13.85
N ILE A 55 20.26 -20.08 12.99
CA ILE A 55 19.44 -19.50 11.91
C ILE A 55 18.24 -18.71 12.49
N PRO A 56 17.41 -19.28 13.39
CA PRO A 56 16.35 -18.51 14.01
C PRO A 56 16.85 -17.31 14.82
N ALA A 57 17.98 -17.43 15.54
CA ALA A 57 18.55 -16.31 16.28
C ALA A 57 19.01 -15.17 15.36
N ALA A 58 19.69 -15.49 14.26
CA ALA A 58 20.11 -14.49 13.27
C ALA A 58 18.90 -13.79 12.62
N LEU A 59 17.85 -14.54 12.27
CA LEU A 59 16.60 -13.97 11.75
C LEU A 59 15.92 -13.06 12.79
N ALA A 60 15.89 -13.47 14.05
CA ALA A 60 15.35 -12.66 15.14
C ALA A 60 16.09 -11.32 15.26
N LEU A 61 17.43 -11.35 15.31
CA LEU A 61 18.28 -10.16 15.38
C LEU A 61 18.07 -9.24 14.17
N LEU A 62 18.01 -9.79 12.96
CA LEU A 62 17.72 -9.02 11.75
C LEU A 62 16.35 -8.33 11.85
N CYS A 63 15.31 -9.06 12.23
CA CYS A 63 13.96 -8.52 12.40
C CYS A 63 13.93 -7.40 13.46
N PHE A 64 14.59 -7.57 14.61
CA PHE A 64 14.69 -6.53 15.64
C PHE A 64 15.44 -5.30 15.16
N TYR A 65 16.59 -5.48 14.50
CA TYR A 65 17.36 -4.38 13.93
C TYR A 65 16.53 -3.56 12.93
N TRP A 66 15.85 -4.23 11.99
CA TRP A 66 15.00 -3.56 11.00
C TRP A 66 13.77 -2.90 11.63
N SER A 67 13.16 -3.53 12.63
CA SER A 67 12.06 -2.94 13.39
C SER A 67 12.48 -1.63 14.07
N LEU A 68 13.63 -1.63 14.77
CA LEU A 68 14.15 -0.45 15.44
C LEU A 68 14.49 0.65 14.43
N ARG A 69 15.21 0.30 13.35
CA ARG A 69 15.57 1.25 12.29
C ARG A 69 14.33 1.91 11.67
N ARG A 70 13.28 1.15 11.40
CA ARG A 70 12.01 1.65 10.84
C ARG A 70 11.26 2.54 11.83
N ARG A 71 11.23 2.16 13.12
CA ARG A 71 10.61 2.97 14.18
C ARG A 71 11.34 4.30 14.40
N MET A 72 12.66 4.33 14.26
CA MET A 72 13.47 5.55 14.43
C MET A 72 13.39 6.50 13.23
N ASN A 73 13.05 6.00 12.03
CA ASN A 73 12.95 6.80 10.81
C ASN A 73 11.62 7.59 10.74
N ARG A 74 11.41 8.51 11.68
CA ARG A 74 10.13 9.21 11.91
C ARG A 74 9.76 10.24 10.84
N THR A 75 10.72 10.79 10.11
CA THR A 75 10.51 11.97 9.24
C THR A 75 9.59 11.69 8.04
N ARG A 76 9.40 10.41 7.66
CA ARG A 76 8.54 10.00 6.53
C ARG A 76 7.53 8.90 6.91
N ALA A 77 7.40 8.59 8.20
CA ALA A 77 6.57 7.49 8.70
C ALA A 77 5.07 7.86 8.83
N TRP A 78 4.65 9.03 8.37
CA TRP A 78 3.25 9.43 8.34
C TRP A 78 2.66 9.20 6.95
N PHE A 79 1.42 8.74 6.92
CA PHE A 79 0.69 8.50 5.69
C PHE A 79 -0.25 9.65 5.36
N MET A 80 -1.00 10.09 6.37
CA MET A 80 -1.94 11.19 6.26
C MET A 80 -1.87 12.08 7.49
N LYS A 81 -2.11 13.38 7.32
CA LYS A 81 -2.44 14.30 8.40
C LYS A 81 -3.81 14.92 8.15
N SER A 82 -4.57 15.10 9.22
CA SER A 82 -5.81 15.87 9.21
C SER A 82 -5.62 17.12 10.03
N ALA A 83 -6.02 18.25 9.46
CA ALA A 83 -6.02 19.57 10.07
C ALA A 83 -7.35 20.27 9.78
N GLN A 84 -7.59 21.44 10.37
CA GLN A 84 -8.83 22.18 10.17
C GLN A 84 -9.02 22.60 8.71
N GLU A 85 -7.93 22.97 8.04
CA GLU A 85 -7.92 23.42 6.65
C GLU A 85 -8.06 22.28 5.64
N GLY A 86 -7.86 21.01 6.05
CA GLY A 86 -8.01 19.87 5.17
C GLY A 86 -7.10 18.67 5.47
N LEU A 87 -6.97 17.81 4.46
CA LEU A 87 -6.19 16.58 4.51
C LEU A 87 -4.87 16.73 3.75
N TYR A 88 -3.83 16.10 4.28
CA TYR A 88 -2.49 16.08 3.72
C TYR A 88 -2.07 14.64 3.52
N LEU A 89 -1.80 14.22 2.28
CA LEU A 89 -1.42 12.85 1.95
C LEU A 89 0.04 12.79 1.54
N ASN A 90 0.82 11.92 2.18
CA ASN A 90 2.23 11.76 1.89
C ASN A 90 2.44 10.83 0.69
N THR A 91 2.77 11.39 -0.49
CA THR A 91 3.04 10.60 -1.70
C THR A 91 4.39 9.86 -1.68
N ASP A 92 5.24 10.17 -0.70
CA ASP A 92 6.44 9.40 -0.37
C ASP A 92 6.17 8.23 0.57
N TYR A 93 4.96 8.10 1.13
CA TYR A 93 4.65 7.00 2.01
C TYR A 93 4.76 5.66 1.28
N SER A 94 5.52 4.76 1.86
CA SER A 94 5.73 3.42 1.34
C SER A 94 6.15 2.53 2.50
N ASP A 95 5.23 2.33 3.43
CA ASP A 95 5.41 1.51 4.63
C ASP A 95 6.76 1.79 5.32
N GLY A 96 7.09 3.04 5.65
CA GLY A 96 8.31 3.36 6.40
C GLY A 96 9.64 3.31 5.63
N TYR A 97 9.64 3.13 4.30
CA TYR A 97 10.80 3.40 3.44
C TYR A 97 10.48 4.47 2.40
N PRO A 98 11.45 5.28 1.96
CA PRO A 98 11.24 6.18 0.83
C PRO A 98 11.10 5.36 -0.46
N VAL A 99 10.18 5.76 -1.34
CA VAL A 99 10.18 5.29 -2.72
C VAL A 99 11.36 5.94 -3.45
N PRO A 100 12.29 5.17 -4.06
CA PRO A 100 13.41 5.72 -4.82
C PRO A 100 12.93 6.43 -6.10
N GLY A 101 13.65 7.47 -6.53
CA GLY A 101 13.64 7.92 -7.93
C GLY A 101 12.88 9.21 -8.29
N ALA A 102 12.19 9.87 -7.38
CA ALA A 102 11.65 11.24 -7.60
C ALA A 102 11.44 11.97 -6.26
N PRO A 103 11.51 13.32 -6.21
CA PRO A 103 11.06 14.06 -5.04
C PRO A 103 9.57 13.80 -4.87
N GLY A 104 9.17 13.15 -3.78
CA GLY A 104 7.76 13.10 -3.46
C GLY A 104 7.28 14.47 -2.98
N GLY A 105 5.98 14.55 -2.79
CA GLY A 105 5.35 15.72 -2.21
C GLY A 105 4.20 15.32 -1.32
N VAL A 106 3.50 16.34 -0.85
CA VAL A 106 2.30 16.18 -0.05
C VAL A 106 1.13 16.68 -0.86
N LEU A 107 0.15 15.82 -1.06
CA LEU A 107 -1.10 16.20 -1.72
C LEU A 107 -2.01 16.84 -0.66
N PHE A 108 -2.27 18.14 -0.82
CA PHE A 108 -3.19 18.89 0.04
C PHE A 108 -4.58 18.93 -0.57
N ILE A 109 -5.56 18.46 0.20
CA ILE A 109 -6.99 18.46 -0.10
C ILE A 109 -7.67 19.44 0.86
N PRO A 110 -8.16 20.58 0.38
CA PRO A 110 -8.94 21.51 1.19
C PRO A 110 -10.15 20.83 1.83
N ALA A 111 -10.49 21.22 3.06
CA ALA A 111 -11.60 20.62 3.80
C ALA A 111 -12.93 20.72 3.02
N ASP A 112 -13.19 21.84 2.36
CA ASP A 112 -14.39 22.08 1.55
C ASP A 112 -14.45 21.23 0.26
N TRP A 113 -13.36 20.54 -0.09
CA TRP A 113 -13.33 19.62 -1.24
C TRP A 113 -13.57 18.17 -0.84
N VAL A 114 -13.47 17.82 0.45
CA VAL A 114 -13.74 16.47 0.93
C VAL A 114 -15.25 16.32 1.13
N SER A 115 -15.90 15.53 0.28
CA SER A 115 -17.33 15.27 0.39
C SER A 115 -17.61 14.21 1.44
N ARG A 116 -16.84 13.11 1.46
CA ARG A 116 -16.97 12.04 2.44
C ARG A 116 -15.74 11.16 2.53
N VAL A 117 -15.65 10.41 3.63
CA VAL A 117 -14.63 9.39 3.87
C VAL A 117 -15.31 8.02 4.06
N VAL A 118 -14.75 6.97 3.46
CA VAL A 118 -15.39 5.64 3.45
C VAL A 118 -14.38 4.55 3.74
N PRO A 119 -14.60 3.67 4.73
CA PRO A 119 -13.77 2.50 4.92
C PRO A 119 -14.06 1.48 3.81
N VAL A 120 -13.02 0.92 3.21
CA VAL A 120 -13.13 -0.05 2.11
C VAL A 120 -12.33 -1.31 2.40
N ARG A 121 -12.92 -2.47 2.13
CA ARG A 121 -12.24 -3.77 2.18
C ARG A 121 -12.17 -4.36 0.78
N GLU A 122 -10.97 -4.36 0.21
CA GLU A 122 -10.70 -5.05 -1.05
C GLU A 122 -10.29 -6.49 -0.79
N VAL A 123 -10.84 -7.41 -1.59
CA VAL A 123 -10.53 -8.83 -1.56
C VAL A 123 -10.12 -9.25 -2.95
N LEU A 124 -8.84 -9.62 -3.09
CA LEU A 124 -8.26 -10.08 -4.34
C LEU A 124 -7.92 -11.56 -4.21
N ARG A 125 -8.40 -12.39 -5.14
CA ARG A 125 -8.10 -13.82 -5.18
C ARG A 125 -7.24 -14.10 -6.39
N LEU A 126 -5.97 -14.37 -6.13
CA LEU A 126 -4.99 -14.58 -7.19
C LEU A 126 -4.46 -16.02 -7.12
N PRO A 127 -4.36 -16.71 -8.27
CA PRO A 127 -3.50 -17.87 -8.35
C PRO A 127 -2.06 -17.43 -8.08
N HIS A 128 -1.39 -18.16 -7.19
CA HIS A 128 0.02 -18.02 -6.89
C HIS A 128 0.72 -19.37 -7.14
N ARG A 129 2.05 -19.36 -7.26
CA ARG A 129 2.85 -20.59 -7.50
C ARG A 129 2.61 -21.73 -6.51
N PHE A 130 2.03 -21.46 -5.34
CA PHE A 130 1.79 -22.43 -4.27
C PHE A 130 0.29 -22.61 -3.94
N GLY A 131 -0.62 -22.16 -4.80
CA GLY A 131 -2.07 -22.25 -4.60
C GLY A 131 -2.80 -20.90 -4.74
N LEU A 132 -4.09 -20.88 -4.46
CA LEU A 132 -4.90 -19.66 -4.47
C LEU A 132 -4.63 -18.85 -3.19
N THR A 133 -4.10 -17.64 -3.34
CA THR A 133 -3.90 -16.71 -2.23
C THR A 133 -5.01 -15.67 -2.22
N ARG A 134 -5.62 -15.48 -1.05
CA ARG A 134 -6.59 -14.41 -0.82
C ARG A 134 -5.89 -13.23 -0.18
N HIS A 135 -5.75 -12.13 -0.91
CA HIS A 135 -5.24 -10.88 -0.39
C HIS A 135 -6.39 -10.02 0.13
N HIS A 136 -6.22 -9.49 1.32
CA HIS A 136 -7.16 -8.57 1.95
C HIS A 136 -6.47 -7.24 2.14
N PHE A 137 -7.01 -6.19 1.53
CA PHE A 137 -6.52 -4.83 1.72
C PHE A 137 -7.56 -4.03 2.48
N SER A 138 -7.17 -3.50 3.64
CA SER A 138 -7.92 -2.47 4.34
C SER A 138 -7.60 -1.14 3.68
N CYS A 139 -8.62 -0.36 3.34
CA CYS A 139 -8.49 0.88 2.60
C CYS A 139 -9.38 1.97 3.19
N LEU A 140 -9.03 3.22 2.88
CA LEU A 140 -9.85 4.40 3.16
C LEU A 140 -10.02 5.17 1.85
N ASP A 141 -11.25 5.35 1.41
CA ASP A 141 -11.58 6.21 0.27
C ASP A 141 -11.84 7.64 0.76
N ILE A 142 -11.17 8.59 0.11
CA ILE A 142 -11.47 10.02 0.20
C ILE A 142 -12.25 10.37 -1.07
N VAL A 143 -13.53 10.69 -0.91
CA VAL A 143 -14.39 11.13 -2.01
C VAL A 143 -14.41 12.65 -2.02
N CYS A 144 -14.02 13.20 -3.15
CA CYS A 144 -13.89 14.63 -3.36
C CYS A 144 -15.13 15.15 -4.08
N GLY A 145 -15.60 16.34 -3.71
CA GLY A 145 -16.71 17.01 -4.41
C GLY A 145 -16.32 17.62 -5.76
N ARG A 146 -15.03 17.53 -6.13
CA ARG A 146 -14.45 18.03 -7.39
C ARG A 146 -13.42 17.02 -7.88
N ASP A 147 -13.23 16.99 -9.20
CA ASP A 147 -12.22 16.15 -9.82
C ASP A 147 -10.80 16.61 -9.47
N LEU A 148 -9.89 15.65 -9.42
CA LEU A 148 -8.47 15.89 -9.21
C LEU A 148 -7.89 16.58 -10.46
N PRO A 149 -7.11 17.66 -10.28
CA PRO A 149 -6.35 18.26 -11.37
C PRO A 149 -5.42 17.25 -12.06
N GLU A 150 -5.31 17.33 -13.38
CA GLU A 150 -4.47 16.48 -14.24
C GLU A 150 -3.01 16.38 -13.75
N GLU A 151 -2.47 17.47 -13.21
CA GLU A 151 -1.12 17.51 -12.63
C GLU A 151 -0.97 16.54 -11.45
N LEU A 152 -1.97 16.45 -10.58
CA LEU A 152 -1.95 15.55 -9.43
C LEU A 152 -2.13 14.09 -9.85
N LEU A 153 -2.96 13.86 -10.88
CA LEU A 153 -3.11 12.53 -11.48
C LEU A 153 -1.76 12.02 -12.00
N ARG A 154 -1.10 12.82 -12.86
CA ARG A 154 0.23 12.50 -13.40
C ARG A 154 1.29 12.32 -12.31
N HIS A 155 1.25 13.12 -11.25
CA HIS A 155 2.14 12.94 -10.11
C HIS A 155 1.93 11.58 -9.44
N VAL A 156 0.68 11.23 -9.10
CA VAL A 156 0.37 9.95 -8.45
C VAL A 156 0.78 8.76 -9.34
N GLU A 157 0.52 8.82 -10.65
CA GLU A 157 0.93 7.81 -11.62
C GLU A 157 2.45 7.64 -11.69
N ALA A 158 3.20 8.74 -11.74
CA ALA A 158 4.66 8.71 -11.71
C ALA A 158 5.18 8.07 -10.41
N ARG A 159 4.56 8.40 -9.28
CA ARG A 159 4.90 7.83 -7.97
C ARG A 159 4.61 6.34 -7.87
N GLN A 160 3.49 5.90 -8.43
CA GLN A 160 3.17 4.50 -8.54
C GLN A 160 4.20 3.76 -9.40
N SER A 161 4.60 4.32 -10.54
CA SER A 161 5.66 3.74 -11.39
C SER A 161 6.99 3.58 -10.64
N CYS A 162 7.38 4.59 -9.84
CA CYS A 162 8.56 4.50 -8.98
C CYS A 162 8.42 3.43 -7.89
N PHE A 163 7.26 3.36 -7.22
CA PHE A 163 6.98 2.34 -6.19
C PHE A 163 7.09 0.93 -6.78
N ALA A 164 6.54 0.76 -7.97
CA ALA A 164 6.52 -0.50 -8.69
C ALA A 164 7.93 -0.94 -9.13
N LYS A 165 8.79 0.00 -9.55
CA LYS A 165 10.21 -0.27 -9.87
C LYS A 165 11.06 -0.59 -8.64
N ALA A 166 10.63 -0.20 -7.44
CA ALA A 166 11.34 -0.46 -6.19
C ALA A 166 11.26 -1.91 -5.70
N GLY A 167 10.56 -2.80 -6.43
CA GLY A 167 10.43 -4.21 -6.07
C GLY A 167 9.53 -4.46 -4.86
N LYS A 168 8.67 -3.50 -4.51
CA LYS A 168 7.71 -3.67 -3.42
C LYS A 168 6.53 -4.53 -3.87
N SER A 169 6.02 -5.35 -2.94
CA SER A 169 4.81 -6.13 -3.13
C SER A 169 3.60 -5.37 -2.60
N GLY A 170 2.42 -5.68 -3.15
CA GLY A 170 1.17 -5.02 -2.78
C GLY A 170 0.89 -3.75 -3.60
N PRO A 171 -0.32 -3.18 -3.46
CA PRO A 171 -0.69 -2.01 -4.22
C PRO A 171 0.01 -0.75 -3.69
N TYR A 172 0.24 0.22 -4.57
CA TYR A 172 0.76 1.53 -4.20
C TYR A 172 -0.17 2.18 -3.14
N PRO A 173 0.35 2.82 -2.08
CA PRO A 173 -0.50 3.28 -0.99
C PRO A 173 -1.54 4.34 -1.37
N ILE A 174 -1.31 5.18 -2.39
CA ILE A 174 -2.25 6.22 -2.83
C ILE A 174 -2.69 5.93 -4.26
N ARG A 175 -3.93 5.51 -4.47
CA ARG A 175 -4.46 5.19 -5.80
C ARG A 175 -5.58 6.14 -6.18
N ILE A 176 -5.61 6.56 -7.44
CA ILE A 176 -6.77 7.26 -8.00
C ILE A 176 -7.67 6.20 -8.65
N VAL A 177 -8.82 5.95 -8.05
CA VAL A 177 -9.77 4.93 -8.54
C VAL A 177 -10.90 5.54 -9.38
N ALA A 178 -11.08 6.86 -9.30
CA ALA A 178 -11.94 7.67 -10.19
C ALA A 178 -11.48 9.14 -10.10
N PRO A 179 -11.85 10.01 -11.05
CA PRO A 179 -11.41 11.42 -11.08
C PRO A 179 -11.59 12.18 -9.76
N GLY A 180 -12.64 11.91 -8.98
CA GLY A 180 -12.88 12.50 -7.65
C GLY A 180 -12.69 11.53 -6.48
N ARG A 181 -12.02 10.39 -6.65
CA ARG A 181 -11.90 9.36 -5.60
C ARG A 181 -10.48 8.85 -5.44
N ILE A 182 -9.92 9.12 -4.26
CA ILE A 182 -8.60 8.68 -3.85
C ILE A 182 -8.75 7.51 -2.88
N ARG A 183 -8.14 6.37 -3.19
CA ARG A 183 -8.09 5.20 -2.32
C ARG A 183 -6.74 5.09 -1.65
N LEU A 184 -6.76 5.03 -0.33
CA LEU A 184 -5.59 4.91 0.53
C LEU A 184 -5.48 3.48 1.06
N ASN A 185 -4.41 2.76 0.73
CA ASN A 185 -4.15 1.44 1.31
C ASN A 185 -3.72 1.60 2.78
N TRP A 186 -4.58 1.18 3.69
CA TRP A 186 -4.52 1.47 5.12
C TRP A 186 -3.91 0.34 5.96
N GLY A 187 -3.35 -0.70 5.31
CA GLY A 187 -2.98 -1.96 5.97
C GLY A 187 -2.01 -1.86 7.15
N TRP A 188 -1.11 -0.87 7.15
CA TRP A 188 -0.09 -0.69 8.19
C TRP A 188 -0.14 0.67 8.87
N VAL A 189 -1.31 1.31 8.88
CA VAL A 189 -1.50 2.65 9.41
C VAL A 189 -2.35 2.60 10.67
N GLN A 190 -2.03 3.44 11.65
CA GLN A 190 -2.82 3.58 12.87
C GLN A 190 -3.45 4.96 13.03
N PRO A 191 -4.68 5.02 13.57
CA PRO A 191 -5.58 3.88 13.86
C PRO A 191 -6.03 3.13 12.59
N ASP A 192 -6.75 2.01 12.72
CA ASP A 192 -7.27 1.28 11.56
C ASP A 192 -8.26 2.12 10.74
N ALA A 193 -8.65 1.68 9.53
CA ALA A 193 -9.43 2.49 8.62
C ALA A 193 -10.83 2.86 9.16
N VAL A 194 -11.45 1.98 9.96
CA VAL A 194 -12.79 2.23 10.53
C VAL A 194 -12.68 3.27 11.63
N GLU A 195 -11.69 3.14 12.50
CA GLU A 195 -11.45 4.09 13.57
C GLU A 195 -10.91 5.43 13.02
N ALA A 196 -10.11 5.43 11.96
CA ALA A 196 -9.71 6.65 11.26
C ALA A 196 -10.92 7.39 10.68
N VAL A 197 -11.87 6.68 10.06
CA VAL A 197 -13.12 7.28 9.59
C VAL A 197 -13.92 7.91 10.73
N ARG A 198 -14.02 7.26 11.90
CA ARG A 198 -14.67 7.85 13.08
C ARG A 198 -14.00 9.12 13.59
N GLN A 199 -12.67 9.19 13.51
CA GLN A 199 -11.93 10.40 13.89
C GLN A 199 -12.15 11.52 12.86
N LEU A 200 -12.22 11.18 11.58
CA LEU A 200 -12.45 12.10 10.48
C LEU A 200 -13.90 12.56 10.36
N SER A 201 -14.86 11.76 10.84
CA SER A 201 -16.29 12.04 10.74
C SER A 201 -16.74 13.25 11.56
N VAL A 202 -15.85 13.78 12.42
CA VAL A 202 -16.03 15.07 13.09
C VAL A 202 -16.10 16.21 12.07
N ASN A 203 -15.36 16.10 10.95
CA ASN A 203 -15.22 17.17 9.95
C ASN A 203 -15.82 16.80 8.58
N TYR A 204 -16.01 15.52 8.30
CA TYR A 204 -16.45 15.03 6.99
C TYR A 204 -17.61 14.06 7.13
N ALA A 205 -18.48 13.98 6.14
CA ALA A 205 -19.48 12.92 6.13
C ALA A 205 -18.78 11.55 6.05
N ASP A 206 -19.29 10.56 6.77
CA ASP A 206 -18.86 9.17 6.67
C ASP A 206 -19.89 8.34 5.90
N ASP A 207 -19.49 7.13 5.53
CA ASP A 207 -20.36 6.14 4.90
C ASP A 207 -20.04 4.75 5.44
N THR A 208 -20.98 3.84 5.27
CA THR A 208 -20.81 2.44 5.65
C THR A 208 -19.64 1.78 4.92
N THR A 209 -19.00 0.81 5.59
CA THR A 209 -17.89 0.06 5.02
C THR A 209 -18.30 -0.61 3.71
N ARG A 210 -17.54 -0.33 2.64
CA ARG A 210 -17.76 -0.97 1.33
C ARG A 210 -16.84 -2.17 1.17
N SER A 211 -17.38 -3.27 0.66
CA SER A 211 -16.57 -4.43 0.28
C SER A 211 -16.48 -4.55 -1.23
N ILE A 212 -15.26 -4.69 -1.74
CA ILE A 212 -14.97 -4.91 -3.15
C ILE A 212 -14.32 -6.27 -3.27
N VAL A 213 -14.98 -7.18 -3.98
CA VAL A 213 -14.48 -8.53 -4.24
C VAL A 213 -14.15 -8.62 -5.71
N PHE A 214 -12.87 -8.77 -6.00
CA PHE A 214 -12.39 -8.97 -7.36
C PHE A 214 -12.73 -10.41 -7.81
N PRO A 215 -13.11 -10.59 -9.08
CA PRO A 215 -13.47 -11.89 -9.61
C PRO A 215 -12.28 -12.85 -9.65
N ASP A 216 -12.55 -14.15 -9.51
CA ASP A 216 -11.52 -15.20 -9.59
C ASP A 216 -10.96 -15.27 -11.03
N TRP A 217 -9.63 -15.18 -11.17
CA TRP A 217 -8.94 -15.17 -12.46
C TRP A 217 -9.38 -16.28 -13.44
N HIS A 218 -9.59 -17.50 -12.94
CA HIS A 218 -9.98 -18.64 -13.76
C HIS A 218 -11.40 -18.54 -14.35
N ARG A 219 -12.25 -17.70 -13.76
CA ARG A 219 -13.64 -17.46 -14.22
C ARG A 219 -13.74 -16.35 -15.27
N LEU A 220 -12.65 -15.63 -15.50
CA LEU A 220 -12.62 -14.52 -16.43
C LEU A 220 -12.44 -14.99 -17.87
N ASP A 221 -13.20 -14.40 -18.79
CA ASP A 221 -12.97 -14.52 -20.22
C ASP A 221 -11.69 -13.77 -20.67
N LYS A 222 -11.40 -13.77 -21.97
CA LYS A 222 -10.18 -13.15 -22.50
C LYS A 222 -10.15 -11.63 -22.26
N THR A 223 -11.23 -10.92 -22.56
CA THR A 223 -11.32 -9.46 -22.43
C THR A 223 -11.33 -9.04 -20.97
N GLN A 224 -12.03 -9.77 -20.12
CA GLN A 224 -12.03 -9.53 -18.68
C GLN A 224 -10.64 -9.74 -18.07
N LYS A 225 -9.88 -10.74 -18.53
CA LYS A 225 -8.47 -10.93 -18.12
C LYS A 225 -7.61 -9.75 -18.52
N GLU A 226 -7.79 -9.22 -19.73
CA GLU A 226 -7.06 -8.04 -20.20
C GLU A 226 -7.35 -6.81 -19.33
N LEU A 227 -8.61 -6.56 -18.95
CA LEU A 227 -8.99 -5.48 -18.04
C LEU A 227 -8.47 -5.71 -16.62
N TYR A 228 -8.51 -6.95 -16.15
CA TYR A 228 -8.00 -7.33 -14.83
C TYR A 228 -6.49 -7.08 -14.71
N LEU A 229 -5.73 -7.40 -15.76
CA LEU A 229 -4.29 -7.11 -15.82
C LEU A 229 -4.00 -5.61 -15.79
N ASP A 230 -4.80 -4.80 -16.50
CA ASP A 230 -4.68 -3.33 -16.44
C ASP A 230 -4.97 -2.80 -15.04
N GLU A 231 -6.01 -3.32 -14.37
CA GLU A 231 -6.32 -2.93 -13.01
C GLU A 231 -5.20 -3.31 -12.03
N LEU A 232 -4.65 -4.53 -12.12
CA LEU A 232 -3.49 -4.92 -11.29
C LEU A 232 -2.28 -4.02 -11.56
N TRP A 233 -2.05 -3.66 -12.82
CA TRP A 233 -0.98 -2.74 -13.20
C TRP A 233 -1.18 -1.36 -12.57
N ARG A 234 -2.40 -0.81 -12.67
CA ARG A 234 -2.84 0.46 -12.06
C ARG A 234 -2.89 0.41 -10.54
N MET A 235 -2.98 -0.77 -9.94
CA MET A 235 -2.81 -0.93 -8.50
C MET A 235 -1.33 -0.91 -8.09
N GLY A 236 -0.39 -1.14 -9.01
CA GLY A 236 1.03 -1.33 -8.70
C GLY A 236 1.40 -2.78 -8.34
N LEU A 237 0.48 -3.73 -8.52
CA LEU A 237 0.67 -5.17 -8.29
C LEU A 237 1.42 -5.83 -9.45
N LEU A 238 2.64 -5.36 -9.73
CA LEU A 238 3.37 -5.77 -10.93
C LEU A 238 3.76 -7.24 -10.92
N SER A 239 4.16 -7.79 -9.78
CA SER A 239 4.58 -9.19 -9.70
C SER A 239 3.43 -10.13 -10.04
N GLU A 240 2.26 -9.86 -9.47
CA GLU A 240 1.01 -10.57 -9.71
C GLU A 240 0.53 -10.37 -11.15
N CYS A 241 0.57 -9.13 -11.66
CA CYS A 241 0.19 -8.80 -13.03
C CYS A 241 1.08 -9.51 -14.05
N LEU A 242 2.40 -9.50 -13.86
CA LEU A 242 3.35 -10.20 -14.74
C LEU A 242 3.19 -11.71 -14.65
N PHE A 243 2.93 -12.27 -13.46
CA PHE A 243 2.68 -13.70 -13.31
C PHE A 243 1.45 -14.13 -14.12
N LEU A 244 0.31 -13.47 -13.93
CA LEU A 244 -0.93 -13.78 -14.63
C LEU A 244 -0.86 -13.46 -16.13
N GLY A 245 -0.18 -12.37 -16.49
CA GLY A 245 0.05 -12.00 -17.88
C GLY A 245 0.87 -13.05 -18.64
N ARG A 246 1.84 -13.70 -17.99
CA ARG A 246 2.56 -14.83 -18.61
C ARG A 246 1.66 -16.03 -18.87
N GLU A 247 0.77 -16.35 -17.93
CA GLU A 247 -0.20 -17.43 -18.13
C GLU A 247 -1.17 -17.11 -19.27
N HIS A 248 -1.63 -15.86 -19.35
CA HIS A 248 -2.58 -15.39 -20.35
C HIS A 248 -1.97 -15.29 -21.75
N TYR A 249 -0.85 -14.59 -21.89
CA TYR A 249 -0.21 -14.32 -23.18
C TYR A 249 0.71 -15.46 -23.64
N ARG A 250 1.12 -16.37 -22.73
CA ARG A 250 2.12 -17.42 -22.97
C ARG A 250 3.46 -16.85 -23.47
N ARG A 251 3.89 -15.75 -22.85
CA ARG A 251 5.11 -14.99 -23.20
C ARG A 251 6.06 -14.89 -22.01
N ALA A 252 7.30 -14.46 -22.26
CA ALA A 252 8.24 -14.17 -21.19
C ALA A 252 7.85 -12.89 -20.43
N SER A 253 8.26 -12.75 -19.15
CA SER A 253 7.92 -11.58 -18.33
C SER A 253 8.27 -10.24 -18.99
N ALA A 254 9.40 -10.18 -19.70
CA ALA A 254 9.85 -8.96 -20.38
C ALA A 254 8.91 -8.53 -21.52
N GLU A 255 8.38 -9.50 -22.27
CA GLU A 255 7.43 -9.23 -23.36
C GLU A 255 6.05 -8.84 -22.80
N VAL A 256 5.58 -9.57 -21.77
CA VAL A 256 4.34 -9.22 -21.05
C VAL A 256 4.41 -7.80 -20.50
N ARG A 257 5.55 -7.43 -19.91
CA ARG A 257 5.79 -6.08 -19.40
C ARG A 257 5.65 -5.03 -20.50
N ARG A 258 6.26 -5.23 -21.67
CA ARG A 258 6.14 -4.29 -22.81
C ARG A 258 4.69 -4.15 -23.27
N ILE A 259 3.97 -5.26 -23.41
CA ILE A 259 2.54 -5.24 -23.78
C ILE A 259 1.72 -4.38 -22.81
N LEU A 260 1.96 -4.55 -21.50
CA LEU A 260 1.23 -3.82 -20.47
C LEU A 260 1.65 -2.35 -20.38
N GLU A 261 2.93 -2.05 -20.56
CA GLU A 261 3.45 -0.67 -20.64
C GLU A 261 2.82 0.06 -21.83
N ASP A 262 2.82 -0.54 -23.02
CA ASP A 262 2.24 0.03 -24.25
C ASP A 262 0.73 0.28 -24.10
N ARG A 263 -0.01 -0.67 -23.51
CA ARG A 263 -1.44 -0.52 -23.24
C ARG A 263 -1.74 0.58 -22.23
N ASN A 264 -0.99 0.65 -21.13
CA ASN A 264 -1.21 1.65 -20.10
C ASN A 264 -0.68 3.05 -20.48
N HIS A 265 0.25 3.15 -21.44
CA HIS A 265 0.66 4.43 -22.04
C HIS A 265 -0.36 4.91 -23.10
N SER A 266 -0.92 4.00 -23.88
CA SER A 266 -1.93 4.32 -24.91
C SER A 266 -3.31 4.62 -24.31
N GLY A 267 -3.64 4.04 -23.15
CA GLY A 267 -4.88 4.29 -22.41
C GLY A 267 -4.95 5.60 -21.63
N GLY A 268 -3.87 6.43 -21.66
CA GLY A 268 -3.88 7.80 -21.13
C GLY A 268 -4.76 8.78 -21.93
N GLN A 269 -5.31 8.35 -23.06
CA GLN A 269 -6.40 9.04 -23.74
C GLN A 269 -7.74 8.32 -23.47
N ARG A 270 -8.46 8.80 -22.45
CA ARG A 270 -9.90 8.59 -22.17
C ARG A 270 -10.34 7.23 -21.64
N ILE A 271 -11.13 7.26 -20.55
CA ILE A 271 -12.59 7.07 -20.58
C ILE A 271 -13.20 8.04 -19.55
N GLY A 272 -14.17 8.85 -19.97
CA GLY A 272 -14.98 9.72 -19.12
C GLY A 272 -16.24 9.03 -18.60
#